data_AF-A0A2K1SVX9-F1
#
_entry.id   AF-A0A2K1SVX9-F1
#
_cell.length_a   1.000
_cell.length_b   1.000
_cell.length_c   1.000
_cell.angle_alpha   90.00
_cell.angle_beta   90.00
_cell.angle_gamma   90.00
#
_symmetry.space_group_name_H-M   'P 1'
#
loop_
_entity.id
_entity.type
_entity.pdbx_description
1 polymer ?
#
loop_
_entity_poly.entity_id
_entity_poly.type
_entity_poly.pdbx_seq_one_letter_code
_entity_poly.pdbx_strand_id
1 'polypeptide(L)'
;MNKFTKQCVAAFASLAMAGTLCVAGAVVVGNSAWAAEKAPWSLGDQANTKKGSITIKKFKDEVDDSGSQKKATPIDGAEFKITKVSKINNSTFDLKKYDDWVTVASVVDKLNKHDETGAKIELGEGASNVKTKTTGQNGESSGQVKFDGLELGLYKVEETKAADDYSNDVAPFYVTVPQITREKSNTNNTYTYDVTVEPKNAYTKDSVTKTADTTKMVGAGDEITYTISAKLNKTKSTNDNKELTKNDLQDFAIYDDVLTAAYQTVDTSIITEVKIKDENNPMTKDQDYTLSEESKDASNGVDANRKRIKVTFTTTDNKGLNTIAKKANELNTKPVEILVTVKLKLAKDLSNFVGNNKVLENKSGFIPGHGDGIKPKPTPGGSATTEFRKFHIKKVDATDKSKTLNKAEFKAFADENEAKKCAADPNTADNCKNALGGFTDTAQTNAGEATVTTTGTNAGNSGVTKDYVAKITDNTTKIYLVEVKAPDDYTRSEKVHEVVLTSGSANDAAQEIEIVNIPDNKGDFWFKLPKTGAYGVIIFALAGMCLVAVGMFIFLRNRKNDEEQQAA
;
A
#
# COMPACT_ATOMS: atom_id res chain seq x y z
N MET A 1 -67.94 -38.89 23.31
CA MET A 1 -66.78 -39.73 22.92
C MET A 1 -66.69 -39.66 21.40
N ASN A 2 -65.67 -39.22 20.68
CA ASN A 2 -64.32 -38.66 20.92
C ASN A 2 -64.09 -37.65 19.77
N LYS A 3 -63.80 -36.36 19.99
CA LYS A 3 -62.46 -35.78 20.26
C LYS A 3 -61.33 -36.39 19.43
N PHE A 4 -61.10 -35.88 18.21
CA PHE A 4 -59.84 -35.73 17.47
C PHE A 4 -60.24 -34.85 16.26
N THR A 5 -59.81 -33.60 16.08
CA THR A 5 -58.43 -33.12 15.95
C THR A 5 -58.39 -31.62 16.31
N LYS A 6 -57.93 -31.32 17.53
CA LYS A 6 -57.29 -30.04 17.86
C LYS A 6 -55.81 -30.36 18.02
N GLN A 7 -54.97 -29.90 17.09
CA GLN A 7 -53.56 -29.57 17.29
C GLN A 7 -52.88 -29.39 15.92
N CYS A 8 -52.96 -28.16 15.40
CA CYS A 8 -51.84 -27.57 14.70
C CYS A 8 -51.61 -26.24 15.40
N VAL A 9 -50.91 -26.31 16.54
CA VAL A 9 -50.22 -25.12 17.06
C VAL A 9 -49.14 -24.85 16.01
N ALA A 10 -49.46 -23.98 15.05
CA ALA A 10 -48.44 -23.34 14.25
C ALA A 10 -47.61 -22.50 15.23
N ALA A 11 -46.55 -23.11 15.74
CA ALA A 11 -45.51 -22.38 16.43
C ALA A 11 -44.86 -21.48 15.38
N PHE A 12 -45.40 -20.28 15.19
CA PHE A 12 -44.61 -19.14 14.76
C PHE A 12 -43.62 -18.85 15.89
N ALA A 13 -42.61 -19.71 16.01
CA ALA A 13 -41.34 -19.23 16.50
C ALA A 13 -40.94 -18.17 15.48
N SER A 14 -40.78 -16.93 15.94
CA SER A 14 -39.90 -15.99 15.27
C SER A 14 -38.65 -16.81 14.88
N LEU A 15 -38.48 -17.12 13.59
CA LEU A 15 -37.19 -17.57 13.10
C LEU A 15 -36.27 -16.37 13.31
N ALA A 16 -35.71 -16.29 14.51
CA ALA A 16 -34.49 -15.58 14.77
C ALA A 16 -33.46 -16.23 13.84
N MET A 17 -33.24 -15.54 12.71
CA MET A 17 -32.12 -15.61 11.79
C MET A 17 -31.09 -16.69 12.15
N ALA A 18 -31.40 -17.94 11.79
CA ALA A 18 -30.50 -19.07 11.93
C ALA A 18 -30.31 -19.67 10.55
N GLY A 19 -29.35 -19.13 9.81
CA GLY A 19 -28.92 -19.62 8.50
C GLY A 19 -28.18 -18.52 7.74
N THR A 20 -26.85 -18.69 7.63
CA THR A 20 -25.92 -17.97 6.73
C THR A 20 -25.92 -16.45 6.82
N LEU A 21 -25.01 -15.90 7.64
CA LEU A 21 -23.78 -15.24 7.14
C LEU A 21 -24.05 -13.98 6.33
N CYS A 22 -24.33 -12.88 7.04
CA CYS A 22 -24.03 -11.48 6.72
C CYS A 22 -24.81 -10.62 7.71
N VAL A 23 -24.11 -9.94 8.62
CA VAL A 23 -24.55 -8.86 9.53
C VAL A 23 -26.05 -8.55 9.49
N ALA A 24 -26.89 -9.50 9.96
CA ALA A 24 -28.31 -9.43 9.73
C ALA A 24 -28.92 -8.51 10.79
N GLY A 25 -29.51 -7.41 10.33
CA GLY A 25 -30.04 -6.36 11.18
C GLY A 25 -31.00 -6.92 12.22
N ALA A 26 -30.76 -6.58 13.48
CA ALA A 26 -31.73 -6.84 14.53
C ALA A 26 -33.03 -6.10 14.18
N VAL A 27 -34.16 -6.80 14.18
CA VAL A 27 -35.46 -6.14 14.13
C VAL A 27 -35.82 -5.73 15.54
N VAL A 28 -35.91 -4.42 15.78
CA VAL A 28 -36.34 -3.88 17.07
C VAL A 28 -37.83 -3.61 17.02
N VAL A 29 -38.58 -4.26 17.91
CA VAL A 29 -40.00 -3.94 18.15
C VAL A 29 -40.02 -2.67 18.99
N GLY A 30 -40.52 -1.57 18.43
CA GLY A 30 -40.75 -0.34 19.19
C GLY A 30 -41.87 -0.55 20.20
N ASN A 31 -41.56 -0.50 21.50
CA ASN A 31 -42.57 -0.48 22.56
C ASN A 31 -43.20 0.92 22.64
N SER A 32 -44.08 1.25 21.71
CA SER A 32 -45.00 2.38 21.87
C SER A 32 -46.30 1.85 22.47
N ALA A 33 -46.69 2.39 23.64
CA ALA A 33 -47.85 1.99 24.43
C ALA A 33 -49.20 2.40 23.79
N TRP A 34 -49.47 1.93 22.57
CA TRP A 34 -50.75 2.01 21.89
C TRP A 34 -51.43 0.64 21.92
N ALA A 35 -52.77 0.63 21.76
CA ALA A 35 -53.54 -0.61 21.70
C ALA A 35 -52.92 -1.62 20.72
N ALA A 36 -52.88 -2.90 21.10
CA ALA A 36 -52.29 -3.95 20.27
C ALA A 36 -52.90 -3.92 18.86
N GLU A 37 -52.06 -3.70 17.86
CA GLU A 37 -52.46 -3.68 16.46
C GLU A 37 -53.06 -5.03 16.06
N LYS A 38 -54.12 -4.98 15.24
CA LYS A 38 -54.81 -6.20 14.78
C LYS A 38 -53.99 -6.92 13.72
N ALA A 39 -54.17 -8.25 13.68
CA ALA A 39 -53.67 -9.07 12.59
C ALA A 39 -54.17 -8.54 11.24
N PRO A 40 -53.36 -8.61 10.16
CA PRO A 40 -53.73 -8.05 8.87
C PRO A 40 -54.98 -8.70 8.27
N TRP A 41 -55.22 -10.00 8.54
CA TRP A 41 -56.43 -10.74 8.15
C TRP A 41 -57.64 -10.51 9.07
N SER A 42 -57.49 -9.72 10.13
CA SER A 42 -58.57 -9.37 11.08
C SER A 42 -58.93 -7.88 11.04
N LEU A 43 -58.40 -7.13 10.08
CA LEU A 43 -58.67 -5.71 9.91
C LEU A 43 -60.03 -5.40 9.28
N GLY A 44 -60.67 -6.37 8.61
CA GLY A 44 -61.89 -6.11 7.82
C GLY A 44 -61.62 -5.07 6.73
N ASP A 45 -62.55 -4.13 6.54
CA ASP A 45 -62.43 -3.08 5.51
C ASP A 45 -61.20 -2.18 5.68
N GLN A 46 -60.71 -2.02 6.91
CA GLN A 46 -59.50 -1.23 7.20
C GLN A 46 -58.26 -1.81 6.52
N ALA A 47 -58.26 -3.10 6.15
CA ALA A 47 -57.16 -3.73 5.44
C ALA A 47 -56.83 -3.06 4.10
N ASN A 48 -57.82 -2.41 3.45
CA ASN A 48 -57.64 -1.80 2.13
C ASN A 48 -56.94 -0.44 2.17
N THR A 49 -57.01 0.25 3.31
CA THR A 49 -56.38 1.56 3.52
C THR A 49 -55.19 1.51 4.46
N LYS A 50 -55.03 0.44 5.26
CA LYS A 50 -53.88 0.27 6.15
C LYS A 50 -52.61 0.17 5.31
N LYS A 51 -51.67 1.06 5.62
CA LYS A 51 -50.30 1.06 5.11
C LYS A 51 -49.36 0.87 6.28
N GLY A 52 -48.12 0.51 5.98
CA GLY A 52 -47.04 0.44 6.95
C GLY A 52 -45.80 1.15 6.45
N SER A 53 -44.71 1.00 7.19
CA SER A 53 -43.42 1.55 6.83
C SER A 53 -42.28 0.60 7.14
N ILE A 54 -41.15 0.82 6.46
CA ILE A 54 -39.86 0.20 6.81
C ILE A 54 -38.91 1.35 7.15
N THR A 55 -38.40 1.37 8.37
CA THR A 55 -37.35 2.28 8.82
C THR A 55 -36.04 1.50 8.89
N ILE A 56 -35.01 1.98 8.20
CA ILE A 56 -33.67 1.42 8.26
C ILE A 56 -32.83 2.34 9.13
N LYS A 57 -32.20 1.78 10.17
CA LYS A 57 -31.20 2.47 11.00
C LYS A 57 -29.84 1.83 10.77
N LYS A 58 -29.00 2.50 10.00
CA LYS A 58 -27.67 2.04 9.62
C LYS A 58 -26.65 2.42 10.69
N PHE A 59 -25.89 1.43 11.15
CA PHE A 59 -24.84 1.62 12.15
C PHE A 59 -23.48 1.12 11.65
N LYS A 60 -22.41 1.61 12.27
CA LYS A 60 -21.10 0.96 12.22
C LYS A 60 -21.20 -0.42 12.86
N ASP A 61 -20.51 -1.39 12.26
CA ASP A 61 -20.29 -2.70 12.88
C ASP A 61 -19.20 -2.56 13.94
N GLU A 62 -19.65 -2.39 15.18
CA GLU A 62 -18.80 -2.19 16.35
C GLU A 62 -19.40 -2.93 17.55
N VAL A 63 -18.52 -3.63 18.27
CA VAL A 63 -18.88 -4.32 19.51
C VAL A 63 -18.31 -3.60 20.72
N ASP A 64 -18.98 -3.74 21.86
CA ASP A 64 -18.44 -3.37 23.16
C ASP A 64 -17.44 -4.44 23.67
N ASP A 65 -16.89 -4.21 24.87
CA ASP A 65 -15.91 -5.11 25.49
C ASP A 65 -16.48 -6.51 25.79
N SER A 66 -17.81 -6.68 25.78
CA SER A 66 -18.49 -7.96 25.94
C SER A 66 -18.70 -8.72 24.63
N GLY A 67 -18.34 -8.13 23.49
CA GLY A 67 -18.63 -8.68 22.17
C GLY A 67 -20.08 -8.46 21.73
N SER A 68 -20.82 -7.59 22.42
CA SER A 68 -22.19 -7.22 22.07
C SER A 68 -22.20 -6.01 21.16
N GLN A 69 -23.17 -5.96 20.23
CA GLN A 69 -23.26 -4.90 19.24
C GLN A 69 -23.64 -3.56 19.87
N LYS A 70 -22.76 -2.55 19.72
CA LYS A 70 -22.84 -1.27 20.43
C LYS A 70 -23.92 -0.33 19.87
N LYS A 71 -24.12 -0.34 18.54
CA LYS A 71 -25.10 0.51 17.81
C LYS A 71 -25.02 2.00 18.21
N ALA A 72 -23.82 2.52 18.42
CA ALA A 72 -23.62 3.90 18.86
C ALA A 72 -23.29 4.87 17.72
N THR A 73 -22.69 4.38 16.64
CA THR A 73 -22.25 5.21 15.52
C THR A 73 -23.21 5.06 14.32
N PRO A 74 -24.15 5.99 14.10
CA PRO A 74 -24.97 6.00 12.89
C PRO A 74 -24.15 6.28 11.63
N ILE A 75 -24.59 5.78 10.47
CA ILE A 75 -23.93 5.98 9.17
C ILE A 75 -24.84 6.71 8.19
N ASP A 76 -24.44 7.91 7.80
CA ASP A 76 -25.07 8.70 6.74
C ASP A 76 -24.50 8.36 5.34
N GLY A 77 -25.30 8.55 4.30
CA GLY A 77 -24.85 8.38 2.91
C GLY A 77 -24.95 6.97 2.33
N ALA A 78 -25.47 5.99 3.09
CA ALA A 78 -25.77 4.66 2.56
C ALA A 78 -27.11 4.67 1.80
N GLU A 79 -27.13 4.18 0.57
CA GLU A 79 -28.34 4.10 -0.26
C GLU A 79 -28.98 2.72 -0.15
N PHE A 80 -30.28 2.72 0.14
CA PHE A 80 -31.11 1.54 0.19
C PHE A 80 -32.18 1.58 -0.89
N LYS A 81 -32.38 0.45 -1.55
CA LYS A 81 -33.48 0.19 -2.46
C LYS A 81 -34.39 -0.87 -1.85
N ILE A 82 -35.68 -0.60 -1.77
CA ILE A 82 -36.69 -1.60 -1.43
C ILE A 82 -37.51 -1.96 -2.67
N THR A 83 -37.79 -3.24 -2.83
CA THR A 83 -38.62 -3.76 -3.92
C THR A 83 -39.70 -4.69 -3.38
N LYS A 84 -40.97 -4.42 -3.66
CA LYS A 84 -42.08 -5.31 -3.28
C LYS A 84 -41.97 -6.63 -4.05
N VAL A 85 -42.11 -7.77 -3.37
CA VAL A 85 -42.22 -9.09 -4.00
C VAL A 85 -43.64 -9.27 -4.51
N SER A 86 -43.79 -9.54 -5.81
CA SER A 86 -45.09 -9.69 -6.49
C SER A 86 -45.59 -11.13 -6.48
N LYS A 87 -44.69 -12.12 -6.55
CA LYS A 87 -45.03 -13.55 -6.53
C LYS A 87 -44.04 -14.37 -5.72
N ILE A 88 -44.52 -15.48 -5.18
CA ILE A 88 -43.75 -16.55 -4.55
C ILE A 88 -44.24 -17.86 -5.14
N ASN A 89 -43.34 -18.79 -5.48
CA ASN A 89 -43.71 -20.06 -6.13
C ASN A 89 -44.57 -19.85 -7.39
N ASN A 90 -44.26 -18.80 -8.18
CA ASN A 90 -45.00 -18.38 -9.37
C ASN A 90 -46.47 -17.94 -9.14
N SER A 91 -46.88 -17.73 -7.90
CA SER A 91 -48.25 -17.31 -7.53
C SER A 91 -48.25 -15.96 -6.82
N THR A 92 -49.25 -15.13 -7.11
CA THR A 92 -49.51 -13.91 -6.34
C THR A 92 -49.98 -14.25 -4.92
N PHE A 93 -49.69 -13.38 -3.96
CA PHE A 93 -50.07 -13.54 -2.56
C PHE A 93 -50.51 -12.19 -1.97
N ASP A 94 -51.33 -12.22 -0.93
CA ASP A 94 -51.89 -11.06 -0.24
C ASP A 94 -51.79 -11.24 1.28
N LEU A 95 -50.94 -10.45 1.94
CA LEU A 95 -50.72 -10.55 3.39
C LEU A 95 -51.92 -10.13 4.24
N LYS A 96 -53.03 -9.71 3.62
CA LYS A 96 -54.36 -9.60 4.26
C LYS A 96 -55.02 -10.97 4.48
N LYS A 97 -54.45 -12.07 3.98
CA LYS A 97 -54.98 -13.43 4.14
C LYS A 97 -54.00 -14.30 4.90
N TYR A 98 -54.49 -15.06 5.87
CA TYR A 98 -53.65 -15.92 6.69
C TYR A 98 -52.93 -17.02 5.88
N ASP A 99 -53.61 -17.63 4.89
CA ASP A 99 -53.01 -18.71 4.09
C ASP A 99 -51.78 -18.24 3.30
N ASP A 100 -51.77 -16.99 2.85
CA ASP A 100 -50.67 -16.40 2.09
C ASP A 100 -49.43 -16.12 2.98
N TRP A 101 -49.61 -16.01 4.30
CA TRP A 101 -48.50 -16.00 5.25
C TRP A 101 -47.79 -17.36 5.34
N VAL A 102 -48.53 -18.46 5.15
CA VAL A 102 -47.94 -19.81 5.10
C VAL A 102 -47.07 -19.95 3.85
N THR A 103 -47.52 -19.39 2.71
CA THR A 103 -46.72 -19.34 1.48
C THR A 103 -45.41 -18.60 1.69
N VAL A 104 -45.43 -17.42 2.33
CA VAL A 104 -44.20 -16.66 2.66
C VAL A 104 -43.30 -17.47 3.58
N ALA A 105 -43.85 -18.05 4.65
CA ALA A 105 -43.09 -18.86 5.60
C ALA A 105 -42.39 -20.05 4.94
N SER A 106 -43.01 -20.67 3.92
CA SER A 106 -42.46 -21.83 3.22
C SER A 106 -41.16 -21.55 2.46
N VAL A 107 -40.84 -20.28 2.17
CA VAL A 107 -39.64 -19.87 1.43
C VAL A 107 -38.62 -19.10 2.28
N VAL A 108 -38.91 -18.82 3.56
CA VAL A 108 -38.02 -18.03 4.44
C VAL A 108 -36.60 -18.61 4.51
N ASP A 109 -36.46 -19.93 4.67
CA ASP A 109 -35.14 -20.58 4.72
C ASP A 109 -34.34 -20.37 3.42
N LYS A 110 -35.01 -20.42 2.26
CA LYS A 110 -34.37 -20.18 0.96
C LYS A 110 -33.96 -18.72 0.80
N LEU A 111 -34.84 -17.79 1.17
CA LEU A 111 -34.55 -16.35 1.11
C LEU A 111 -33.41 -15.95 2.05
N ASN A 112 -33.32 -16.55 3.24
CA ASN A 112 -32.21 -16.36 4.17
C ASN A 112 -30.88 -16.94 3.66
N LYS A 113 -30.93 -17.89 2.73
CA LYS A 113 -29.77 -18.45 2.02
C LYS A 113 -29.51 -17.76 0.68
N HIS A 114 -30.21 -16.67 0.39
CA HIS A 114 -30.17 -15.95 -0.88
C HIS A 114 -30.51 -16.81 -2.11
N ASP A 115 -31.27 -17.89 -1.93
CA ASP A 115 -31.76 -18.77 -3.00
C ASP A 115 -33.10 -18.26 -3.56
N GLU A 116 -33.05 -17.13 -4.25
CA GLU A 116 -34.22 -16.49 -4.88
C GLU A 116 -34.83 -17.37 -5.98
N THR A 117 -33.99 -18.07 -6.74
CA THR A 117 -34.39 -19.01 -7.80
C THR A 117 -35.17 -20.19 -7.22
N GLY A 118 -34.67 -20.82 -6.15
CA GLY A 118 -35.36 -21.91 -5.47
C GLY A 118 -36.62 -21.45 -4.74
N ALA A 119 -36.68 -20.19 -4.29
CA ALA A 119 -37.88 -19.57 -3.74
C ALA A 119 -38.89 -19.13 -4.82
N LYS A 120 -38.47 -19.11 -6.11
CA LYS A 120 -39.27 -18.69 -7.27
C LYS A 120 -39.98 -17.36 -7.02
N ILE A 121 -39.22 -16.38 -6.56
CA ILE A 121 -39.75 -15.04 -6.33
C ILE A 121 -39.79 -14.24 -7.62
N GLU A 122 -40.80 -13.38 -7.74
CA GLU A 122 -40.87 -12.34 -8.77
C GLU A 122 -40.91 -10.98 -8.05
N LEU A 123 -40.10 -10.04 -8.50
CA LEU A 123 -40.06 -8.68 -7.96
C LEU A 123 -41.05 -7.79 -8.74
N GLY A 124 -41.74 -6.91 -8.04
CA GLY A 124 -42.62 -5.93 -8.65
C GLY A 124 -41.84 -4.85 -9.40
N GLU A 125 -42.37 -4.41 -10.54
CA GLU A 125 -41.78 -3.36 -11.36
C GLU A 125 -42.47 -2.01 -11.16
N GLY A 126 -41.81 -0.93 -11.60
CA GLY A 126 -42.36 0.43 -11.56
C GLY A 126 -42.19 1.16 -10.22
N ALA A 127 -42.40 2.48 -10.25
CA ALA A 127 -42.13 3.38 -9.13
C ALA A 127 -42.99 3.14 -7.87
N SER A 128 -44.10 2.43 -8.00
CA SER A 128 -44.94 2.03 -6.85
C SER A 128 -44.34 0.86 -6.07
N ASN A 129 -43.58 -0.01 -6.74
CA ASN A 129 -43.00 -1.22 -6.15
C ASN A 129 -41.51 -1.06 -5.80
N VAL A 130 -40.81 -0.17 -6.48
CA VAL A 130 -39.38 0.11 -6.28
C VAL A 130 -39.21 1.50 -5.70
N LYS A 131 -38.57 1.60 -4.53
CA LYS A 131 -38.24 2.88 -3.90
C LYS A 131 -36.77 2.89 -3.48
N THR A 132 -36.09 4.01 -3.70
CA THR A 132 -34.70 4.20 -3.29
C THR A 132 -34.59 5.44 -2.40
N LYS A 133 -33.83 5.35 -1.31
CA LYS A 133 -33.54 6.48 -0.41
C LYS A 133 -32.17 6.31 0.26
N THR A 134 -31.61 7.40 0.77
CA THR A 134 -30.29 7.45 1.41
C THR A 134 -30.40 7.81 2.88
N THR A 135 -29.57 7.21 3.74
CA THR A 135 -29.52 7.50 5.18
C THR A 135 -29.04 8.92 5.49
N GLY A 136 -29.65 9.55 6.50
CA GLY A 136 -29.30 10.90 6.96
C GLY A 136 -29.74 12.03 6.03
N GLN A 137 -30.63 11.75 5.08
CA GLN A 137 -31.13 12.74 4.12
C GLN A 137 -32.65 12.97 4.28
N ASN A 138 -33.17 13.98 3.59
CA ASN A 138 -34.61 14.28 3.51
C ASN A 138 -35.30 14.53 4.87
N GLY A 139 -34.57 15.12 5.82
CA GLY A 139 -35.09 15.43 7.15
C GLY A 139 -35.14 14.25 8.13
N GLU A 140 -34.61 13.09 7.75
CA GLU A 140 -34.45 11.94 8.64
C GLU A 140 -33.29 12.16 9.63
N SER A 141 -33.31 11.46 10.76
CA SER A 141 -32.20 11.46 11.72
C SER A 141 -30.94 10.82 11.14
N SER A 142 -29.77 11.17 11.67
CA SER A 142 -28.49 10.56 11.25
C SER A 142 -28.55 9.02 11.38
N GLY A 143 -28.05 8.34 10.36
CA GLY A 143 -28.09 6.88 10.20
C GLY A 143 -29.43 6.35 9.75
N GLN A 144 -30.47 7.18 9.59
CA GLN A 144 -31.83 6.69 9.38
C GLN A 144 -32.38 7.02 8.00
N VAL A 145 -33.24 6.13 7.52
CA VAL A 145 -34.09 6.37 6.35
C VAL A 145 -35.42 5.63 6.49
N LYS A 146 -36.53 6.32 6.23
CA LYS A 146 -37.88 5.75 6.32
C LYS A 146 -38.53 5.60 4.94
N PHE A 147 -39.04 4.41 4.65
CA PHE A 147 -39.92 4.13 3.52
C PHE A 147 -41.36 4.06 4.01
N ASP A 148 -42.11 5.14 3.86
CA ASP A 148 -43.49 5.25 4.35
C ASP A 148 -44.54 4.91 3.27
N GLY A 149 -45.80 4.74 3.70
CA GLY A 149 -46.95 4.51 2.83
C GLY A 149 -46.86 3.19 2.05
N LEU A 150 -46.22 2.17 2.62
CA LEU A 150 -46.05 0.87 2.00
C LEU A 150 -47.33 0.04 2.11
N GLU A 151 -47.66 -0.67 1.04
CA GLU A 151 -48.73 -1.66 1.08
C GLU A 151 -48.32 -2.85 1.95
N LEU A 152 -49.31 -3.60 2.44
CA LEU A 152 -49.01 -4.85 3.13
C LEU A 152 -48.38 -5.83 2.12
N GLY A 153 -47.25 -6.42 2.46
CA GLY A 153 -46.47 -7.23 1.53
C GLY A 153 -45.11 -7.66 2.05
N LEU A 154 -44.41 -8.45 1.24
CA LEU A 154 -43.00 -8.81 1.43
C LEU A 154 -42.14 -7.88 0.58
N TYR A 155 -41.05 -7.35 1.15
CA TYR A 155 -40.15 -6.42 0.50
C TYR A 155 -38.72 -6.95 0.56
N LYS A 156 -38.03 -6.97 -0.58
CA LYS A 156 -36.57 -7.14 -0.67
C LYS A 156 -35.91 -5.79 -0.37
N VAL A 157 -34.94 -5.77 0.52
CA VAL A 157 -34.16 -4.59 0.91
C VAL A 157 -32.72 -4.81 0.49
N GLU A 158 -32.18 -3.88 -0.28
CA GLU A 158 -30.83 -3.95 -0.85
C GLU A 158 -30.06 -2.67 -0.51
N GLU A 159 -28.84 -2.81 0.02
CA GLU A 159 -27.89 -1.69 0.08
C GLU A 159 -27.23 -1.54 -1.29
N THR A 160 -27.71 -0.58 -2.09
CA THR A 160 -27.22 -0.36 -3.46
C THR A 160 -25.93 0.42 -3.50
N LYS A 161 -25.65 1.20 -2.45
CA LYS A 161 -24.42 1.96 -2.28
C LYS A 161 -24.07 2.07 -0.80
N ALA A 162 -22.94 1.50 -0.39
CA ALA A 162 -22.35 1.78 0.91
C ALA A 162 -21.88 3.24 1.01
N ALA A 163 -21.95 3.79 2.22
CA ALA A 163 -21.35 5.08 2.54
C ALA A 163 -19.84 5.06 2.29
N ASP A 164 -19.26 6.23 2.04
CA ASP A 164 -17.80 6.37 1.92
C ASP A 164 -17.11 5.84 3.17
N ASP A 165 -15.92 5.25 3.03
CA ASP A 165 -15.14 4.67 4.13
C ASP A 165 -15.71 3.39 4.78
N TYR A 166 -16.80 2.81 4.25
CA TYR A 166 -17.42 1.59 4.77
C TYR A 166 -17.47 0.44 3.74
N SER A 167 -17.46 -0.81 4.22
CA SER A 167 -17.64 -2.00 3.38
C SER A 167 -19.06 -2.07 2.79
N ASN A 168 -19.22 -2.77 1.67
CA ASN A 168 -20.52 -3.10 1.08
C ASN A 168 -21.02 -4.49 1.49
N ASP A 169 -20.57 -4.99 2.65
CA ASP A 169 -20.85 -6.34 3.12
C ASP A 169 -22.21 -6.43 3.83
N VAL A 170 -23.27 -6.09 3.10
CA VAL A 170 -24.66 -6.29 3.54
C VAL A 170 -25.41 -7.03 2.48
N ALA A 171 -25.74 -8.27 2.79
CA ALA A 171 -26.51 -9.10 1.89
C ALA A 171 -27.96 -8.59 1.80
N PRO A 172 -28.61 -8.69 0.63
CA PRO A 172 -30.02 -8.41 0.49
C PRO A 172 -30.86 -9.20 1.49
N PHE A 173 -31.82 -8.55 2.15
CA PHE A 173 -32.68 -9.20 3.13
C PHE A 173 -34.16 -8.89 2.86
N TYR A 174 -35.04 -9.63 3.55
CA TYR A 174 -36.48 -9.57 3.30
C TYR A 174 -37.24 -9.13 4.54
N VAL A 175 -38.22 -8.24 4.35
CA VAL A 175 -39.04 -7.68 5.42
C VAL A 175 -40.51 -7.80 5.05
N THR A 176 -41.33 -8.34 5.94
CA THR A 176 -42.79 -8.27 5.79
C THR A 176 -43.33 -7.01 6.44
N VAL A 177 -44.31 -6.38 5.79
CA VAL A 177 -45.13 -5.31 6.34
C VAL A 177 -46.58 -5.82 6.37
N PRO A 178 -47.22 -5.99 7.56
CA PRO A 178 -46.62 -5.85 8.89
C PRO A 178 -45.60 -6.96 9.17
N GLN A 179 -44.88 -6.87 10.28
CA GLN A 179 -44.13 -7.97 10.87
C GLN A 179 -44.97 -8.66 11.95
N ILE A 180 -44.88 -10.00 12.02
CA ILE A 180 -45.49 -10.80 13.08
C ILE A 180 -44.40 -11.28 14.02
N THR A 181 -44.49 -10.93 15.30
CA THR A 181 -43.59 -11.42 16.34
C THR A 181 -44.38 -11.96 17.53
N ARG A 182 -43.74 -12.80 18.34
CA ARG A 182 -44.29 -13.25 19.62
C ARG A 182 -43.15 -13.54 20.57
N GLU A 183 -43.14 -12.85 21.69
CA GLU A 183 -42.21 -13.14 22.79
C GLU A 183 -42.45 -14.54 23.34
N LYS A 184 -41.38 -15.25 23.73
CA LYS A 184 -41.47 -16.65 24.20
C LYS A 184 -42.40 -16.82 25.40
N SER A 185 -42.51 -15.79 26.24
CA SER A 185 -43.37 -15.74 27.43
C SER A 185 -44.81 -15.32 27.15
N ASN A 186 -45.14 -14.90 25.92
CA ASN A 186 -46.45 -14.36 25.57
C ASN A 186 -47.27 -15.36 24.71
N THR A 187 -48.58 -15.38 24.93
CA THR A 187 -49.53 -16.17 24.13
C THR A 187 -50.01 -15.40 22.90
N ASN A 188 -50.07 -14.07 22.96
CA ASN A 188 -50.56 -13.22 21.87
C ASN A 188 -49.43 -12.78 20.95
N ASN A 189 -49.74 -12.69 19.65
CA ASN A 189 -48.82 -12.13 18.65
C ASN A 189 -48.85 -10.59 18.68
N THR A 190 -47.72 -9.99 18.33
CA THR A 190 -47.57 -8.57 18.04
C THR A 190 -47.50 -8.38 16.52
N TYR A 191 -48.24 -7.38 16.02
CA TYR A 191 -48.27 -7.01 14.62
C TYR A 191 -47.70 -5.61 14.42
N THR A 192 -46.49 -5.51 13.87
CA THR A 192 -45.78 -4.24 13.72
C THR A 192 -45.92 -3.75 12.27
N TYR A 193 -46.69 -2.69 12.03
CA TYR A 193 -46.84 -2.11 10.68
C TYR A 193 -45.71 -1.14 10.33
N ASP A 194 -45.11 -0.49 11.33
CA ASP A 194 -43.92 0.36 11.20
C ASP A 194 -42.67 -0.43 11.61
N VAL A 195 -42.12 -1.18 10.66
CA VAL A 195 -41.03 -2.13 10.91
C VAL A 195 -39.70 -1.37 10.94
N THR A 196 -38.85 -1.67 11.91
CA THR A 196 -37.48 -1.12 12.00
C THR A 196 -36.44 -2.22 11.80
N VAL A 197 -35.45 -1.99 10.95
CA VAL A 197 -34.32 -2.88 10.70
C VAL A 197 -33.00 -2.15 10.91
N GLU A 198 -31.97 -2.86 11.37
CA GLU A 198 -30.73 -2.24 11.83
C GLU A 198 -29.47 -2.88 11.19
N PRO A 199 -29.28 -2.80 9.86
CA PRO A 199 -28.09 -3.33 9.19
C PRO A 199 -26.84 -2.53 9.59
N LYS A 200 -25.66 -3.12 9.40
CA LYS A 200 -24.39 -2.48 9.77
C LYS A 200 -23.32 -2.64 8.70
N ASN A 201 -22.32 -1.77 8.68
CA ASN A 201 -21.13 -1.91 7.82
C ASN A 201 -19.85 -1.85 8.66
N ALA A 202 -18.87 -2.64 8.25
CA ALA A 202 -17.51 -2.49 8.75
C ALA A 202 -16.90 -1.19 8.22
N TYR A 203 -16.17 -0.49 9.08
CA TYR A 203 -15.40 0.70 8.71
C TYR A 203 -14.07 0.27 8.09
N THR A 204 -13.72 0.80 6.93
CA THR A 204 -12.61 0.30 6.10
C THR A 204 -11.56 1.34 5.71
N LYS A 205 -11.75 2.63 6.04
CA LYS A 205 -10.80 3.71 5.71
C LYS A 205 -9.35 3.38 6.05
N ASP A 206 -9.14 2.92 7.29
CA ASP A 206 -7.81 2.65 7.86
C ASP A 206 -7.47 1.14 7.83
N SER A 207 -8.19 0.39 7.00
CA SER A 207 -7.97 -1.05 6.85
C SER A 207 -6.81 -1.36 5.92
N VAL A 208 -6.40 -0.44 5.04
CA VAL A 208 -5.24 -0.65 4.18
C VAL A 208 -4.24 0.48 4.37
N THR A 209 -2.99 0.11 4.67
CA THR A 209 -1.87 1.05 4.67
C THR A 209 -0.80 0.56 3.71
N LYS A 210 0.06 1.47 3.26
CA LYS A 210 1.19 1.14 2.39
C LYS A 210 2.40 1.95 2.81
N THR A 211 3.54 1.28 2.91
CA THR A 211 4.82 1.93 3.20
C THR A 211 5.81 1.62 2.08
N ALA A 212 6.79 2.49 1.90
CA ALA A 212 7.92 2.28 1.01
C ALA A 212 9.20 2.17 1.83
N ASP A 213 9.95 1.08 1.66
CA ASP A 213 11.34 1.00 2.10
C ASP A 213 12.23 1.59 1.02
N THR A 214 12.73 2.79 1.29
CA THR A 214 13.64 3.50 0.39
C THR A 214 15.10 3.33 0.81
N THR A 215 15.40 2.64 1.91
CA THR A 215 16.73 2.65 2.55
C THR A 215 17.82 2.03 1.69
N LYS A 216 17.47 1.17 0.72
CA LYS A 216 18.40 0.46 -0.17
C LYS A 216 18.46 1.01 -1.59
N MET A 217 17.89 2.20 -1.83
CA MET A 217 17.90 2.84 -3.15
C MET A 217 18.38 4.29 -3.07
N VAL A 218 18.88 4.78 -4.20
CA VAL A 218 19.21 6.21 -4.41
C VAL A 218 18.25 6.81 -5.41
N GLY A 219 17.87 6.14 -6.50
CA GLY A 219 17.05 6.79 -7.52
C GLY A 219 16.62 5.93 -8.70
N ALA A 220 16.56 6.57 -9.88
CA ALA A 220 16.12 5.95 -11.12
C ALA A 220 16.85 4.62 -11.40
N GLY A 221 16.12 3.60 -11.85
CA GLY A 221 16.69 2.28 -12.14
C GLY A 221 16.86 1.33 -10.93
N ASP A 222 16.79 1.83 -9.69
CA ASP A 222 16.91 1.01 -8.48
C ASP A 222 15.61 0.26 -8.13
N GLU A 223 15.71 -0.75 -7.26
CA GLU A 223 14.55 -1.44 -6.69
C GLU A 223 14.01 -0.68 -5.48
N ILE A 224 12.70 -0.46 -5.44
CA ILE A 224 11.97 -0.02 -4.26
C ILE A 224 11.08 -1.15 -3.76
N THR A 225 11.07 -1.36 -2.44
CA THR A 225 10.20 -2.35 -1.80
C THR A 225 9.04 -1.63 -1.13
N TYR A 226 7.80 -2.03 -1.42
CA TYR A 226 6.61 -1.60 -0.72
C TYR A 226 6.06 -2.71 0.15
N THR A 227 5.45 -2.34 1.27
CA THR A 227 4.66 -3.26 2.09
C THR A 227 3.23 -2.73 2.15
N ILE A 228 2.27 -3.52 1.66
CA ILE A 228 0.84 -3.27 1.84
C ILE A 228 0.40 -4.05 3.08
N SER A 229 -0.19 -3.36 4.05
CA SER A 229 -0.87 -4.00 5.18
C SER A 229 -2.37 -3.87 4.98
N ALA A 230 -3.11 -4.97 5.07
CA ALA A 230 -4.56 -5.01 4.93
C ALA A 230 -5.22 -5.75 6.11
N LYS A 231 -6.14 -5.08 6.80
CA LYS A 231 -6.94 -5.62 7.89
C LYS A 231 -8.21 -6.24 7.34
N LEU A 232 -8.51 -7.46 7.78
CA LEU A 232 -9.79 -8.12 7.52
C LEU A 232 -10.93 -7.25 8.07
N ASN A 233 -11.99 -7.08 7.28
CA ASN A 233 -13.16 -6.28 7.64
C ASN A 233 -14.10 -6.97 8.63
N LYS A 234 -13.73 -8.14 9.16
CA LYS A 234 -14.54 -8.95 10.07
C LYS A 234 -13.70 -9.53 11.19
N THR A 235 -14.37 -9.80 12.29
CA THR A 235 -13.85 -10.44 13.51
C THR A 235 -14.89 -11.43 14.01
N LYS A 236 -14.51 -12.38 14.87
CA LYS A 236 -15.49 -13.32 15.45
C LYS A 236 -16.59 -12.58 16.21
N SER A 237 -16.21 -11.52 16.95
CA SER A 237 -17.15 -10.72 17.73
C SER A 237 -18.17 -9.97 16.86
N THR A 238 -17.74 -9.46 15.70
CA THR A 238 -18.64 -8.82 14.73
C THR A 238 -19.50 -9.83 13.97
N ASN A 239 -19.07 -11.09 13.89
CA ASN A 239 -19.84 -12.21 13.32
C ASN A 239 -20.82 -12.86 14.33
N ASP A 240 -21.53 -12.06 15.13
CA ASP A 240 -22.44 -12.54 16.19
C ASP A 240 -21.78 -13.54 17.17
N ASN A 241 -20.48 -13.39 17.43
CA ASN A 241 -19.66 -14.32 18.21
C ASN A 241 -19.60 -15.75 17.64
N LYS A 242 -20.01 -15.96 16.40
CA LYS A 242 -19.88 -17.22 15.66
C LYS A 242 -18.54 -17.29 14.97
N GLU A 243 -18.00 -18.50 14.85
CA GLU A 243 -16.75 -18.72 14.13
C GLU A 243 -16.89 -18.30 12.67
N LEU A 244 -15.92 -17.53 12.18
CA LEU A 244 -15.76 -17.28 10.76
C LEU A 244 -15.33 -18.56 10.06
N THR A 245 -15.79 -18.67 8.83
CA THR A 245 -15.48 -19.69 7.86
C THR A 245 -15.03 -19.03 6.56
N LYS A 246 -14.52 -19.79 5.59
CA LYS A 246 -14.21 -19.25 4.26
C LYS A 246 -15.41 -18.61 3.56
N ASN A 247 -16.63 -19.05 3.87
CA ASN A 247 -17.85 -18.52 3.25
C ASN A 247 -18.18 -17.11 3.74
N ASP A 248 -17.64 -16.69 4.89
CA ASP A 248 -17.74 -15.31 5.41
C ASP A 248 -16.82 -14.33 4.71
N LEU A 249 -15.81 -14.85 4.01
CA LEU A 249 -14.64 -14.13 3.53
C LEU A 249 -14.46 -14.24 2.01
N GLN A 250 -15.55 -14.48 1.27
CA GLN A 250 -15.51 -14.63 -0.18
C GLN A 250 -14.93 -13.38 -0.83
N ASP A 251 -14.22 -13.59 -1.94
CA ASP A 251 -13.56 -12.57 -2.76
C ASP A 251 -12.55 -11.65 -2.04
N PHE A 252 -12.21 -11.94 -0.77
CA PHE A 252 -11.19 -11.18 -0.05
C PHE A 252 -9.90 -11.16 -0.86
N ALA A 253 -9.44 -9.96 -1.17
CA ALA A 253 -8.28 -9.74 -2.03
C ALA A 253 -7.57 -8.44 -1.66
N ILE A 254 -6.27 -8.37 -1.91
CA ILE A 254 -5.44 -7.18 -1.69
C ILE A 254 -4.83 -6.81 -3.02
N TYR A 255 -4.73 -5.52 -3.34
CA TYR A 255 -4.19 -5.09 -4.62
C TYR A 255 -3.26 -3.89 -4.53
N ASP A 256 -2.31 -3.86 -5.46
CA ASP A 256 -1.40 -2.75 -5.75
C ASP A 256 -1.80 -2.12 -7.08
N ASP A 257 -2.10 -0.82 -7.10
CA ASP A 257 -2.39 -0.06 -8.31
C ASP A 257 -1.12 0.67 -8.76
N VAL A 258 -0.31 -0.05 -9.54
CA VAL A 258 1.05 0.35 -9.91
C VAL A 258 1.01 1.33 -11.08
N LEU A 259 1.68 2.48 -10.92
CA LEU A 259 1.86 3.46 -12.00
C LEU A 259 2.85 2.94 -13.05
N THR A 260 2.35 2.54 -14.22
CA THR A 260 3.14 1.78 -15.19
C THR A 260 4.35 2.53 -15.73
N ALA A 261 4.22 3.84 -15.93
CA ALA A 261 5.32 4.69 -16.43
C ALA A 261 6.49 4.86 -15.44
N ALA A 262 6.30 4.53 -14.15
CA ALA A 262 7.32 4.71 -13.12
C ALA A 262 8.26 3.50 -12.97
N TYR A 263 7.95 2.36 -13.59
CA TYR A 263 8.62 1.10 -13.33
C TYR A 263 8.95 0.34 -14.61
N GLN A 264 10.00 -0.49 -14.57
CA GLN A 264 10.45 -1.27 -15.73
C GLN A 264 9.53 -2.46 -16.03
N THR A 265 9.04 -3.14 -14.98
CA THR A 265 8.17 -4.32 -15.07
C THR A 265 6.98 -4.15 -14.14
N VAL A 266 5.78 -4.41 -14.65
CA VAL A 266 4.53 -4.38 -13.88
C VAL A 266 3.68 -5.59 -14.27
N ASP A 267 3.91 -6.68 -13.56
CA ASP A 267 3.23 -7.97 -13.70
C ASP A 267 3.19 -8.67 -12.34
N THR A 268 2.62 -9.88 -12.27
CA THR A 268 2.51 -10.61 -10.98
C THR A 268 3.84 -10.94 -10.30
N SER A 269 4.99 -10.89 -10.98
CA SER A 269 6.30 -11.20 -10.40
C SER A 269 6.77 -10.18 -9.36
N ILE A 270 6.17 -8.99 -9.33
CA ILE A 270 6.48 -7.96 -8.34
C ILE A 270 6.05 -8.36 -6.92
N ILE A 271 5.12 -9.31 -6.77
CA ILE A 271 4.67 -9.80 -5.47
C ILE A 271 5.62 -10.90 -5.01
N THR A 272 6.39 -10.63 -3.98
CA THR A 272 7.47 -11.54 -3.54
C THR A 272 7.15 -12.26 -2.24
N GLU A 273 6.24 -11.73 -1.42
CA GLU A 273 5.79 -12.37 -0.17
C GLU A 273 4.36 -11.94 0.16
N VAL A 274 3.57 -12.89 0.68
CA VAL A 274 2.28 -12.64 1.32
C VAL A 274 2.28 -13.38 2.65
N LYS A 275 1.93 -12.72 3.75
CA LYS A 275 1.88 -13.36 5.08
C LYS A 275 0.82 -12.77 5.98
N ILE A 276 0.33 -13.58 6.91
CA ILE A 276 -0.41 -13.07 8.05
C ILE A 276 0.59 -12.41 9.00
N LYS A 277 0.27 -11.21 9.50
CA LYS A 277 1.11 -10.51 10.48
C LYS A 277 1.27 -11.36 11.74
N ASP A 278 2.47 -11.33 12.31
CA ASP A 278 2.90 -12.11 13.48
C ASP A 278 2.99 -13.63 13.26
N GLU A 279 2.76 -14.13 12.04
CA GLU A 279 3.07 -15.51 11.65
C GLU A 279 4.48 -15.59 11.06
N ASN A 280 5.21 -16.66 11.40
CA ASN A 280 6.59 -16.85 10.94
C ASN A 280 6.67 -17.29 9.47
N ASN A 281 5.69 -18.08 9.00
CA ASN A 281 5.73 -18.68 7.68
C ASN A 281 4.90 -17.85 6.69
N PRO A 282 5.43 -17.55 5.49
CA PRO A 282 4.66 -16.90 4.44
C PRO A 282 3.58 -17.86 3.91
N MET A 283 2.54 -17.26 3.35
CA MET A 283 1.51 -17.95 2.58
C MET A 283 2.10 -18.38 1.22
N THR A 284 1.61 -19.49 0.67
CA THR A 284 2.14 -20.11 -0.54
C THR A 284 1.28 -19.78 -1.76
N LYS A 285 1.89 -19.20 -2.80
CA LYS A 285 1.21 -18.94 -4.09
C LYS A 285 0.63 -20.24 -4.67
N ASP A 286 -0.54 -20.14 -5.28
CA ASP A 286 -1.34 -21.21 -5.88
C ASP A 286 -1.86 -22.26 -4.88
N GLN A 287 -1.58 -22.10 -3.57
CA GLN A 287 -2.16 -22.91 -2.50
C GLN A 287 -3.04 -22.04 -1.57
N ASP A 288 -2.49 -20.91 -1.12
CA ASP A 288 -3.15 -19.96 -0.24
C ASP A 288 -3.82 -18.80 -1.00
N TYR A 289 -3.16 -18.34 -2.05
CA TYR A 289 -3.60 -17.21 -2.85
C TYR A 289 -3.19 -17.38 -4.31
N THR A 290 -3.90 -16.71 -5.21
CA THR A 290 -3.53 -16.56 -6.62
C THR A 290 -3.18 -15.11 -6.90
N LEU A 291 -2.44 -14.89 -7.99
CA LEU A 291 -2.10 -13.56 -8.48
C LEU A 291 -2.78 -13.32 -9.82
N SER A 292 -3.26 -12.09 -10.02
CA SER A 292 -3.87 -11.66 -11.28
C SER A 292 -3.55 -10.20 -11.58
N GLU A 293 -3.79 -9.81 -12.83
CA GLU A 293 -3.52 -8.48 -13.33
C GLU A 293 -4.79 -7.88 -13.93
N GLU A 294 -5.07 -6.63 -13.63
CA GLU A 294 -6.21 -5.92 -14.20
C GLU A 294 -5.76 -4.56 -14.75
N SER A 295 -6.17 -4.29 -15.98
CA SER A 295 -6.11 -2.93 -16.54
C SER A 295 -7.43 -2.20 -16.26
N LYS A 296 -7.48 -0.90 -16.54
CA LYS A 296 -8.71 -0.12 -16.42
C LYS A 296 -9.88 -0.78 -17.16
N ASP A 297 -10.97 -0.98 -16.43
CA ASP A 297 -12.29 -1.36 -16.93
C ASP A 297 -13.33 -0.35 -16.39
N ALA A 298 -14.51 -0.28 -17.01
CA ALA A 298 -15.61 0.57 -16.54
C ALA A 298 -16.05 0.28 -15.10
N SER A 299 -15.76 -0.91 -14.58
CA SER A 299 -16.30 -1.42 -13.31
C SER A 299 -15.28 -1.57 -12.17
N ASN A 300 -13.97 -1.59 -12.45
CA ASN A 300 -12.96 -1.96 -11.45
C ASN A 300 -12.28 -0.78 -10.74
N GLY A 301 -12.52 0.45 -11.20
CA GLY A 301 -12.00 1.67 -10.58
C GLY A 301 -10.48 1.87 -10.74
N VAL A 302 -9.83 1.20 -11.70
CA VAL A 302 -8.38 1.36 -11.95
C VAL A 302 -8.12 2.58 -12.82
N ASP A 303 -7.13 3.42 -12.45
CA ASP A 303 -6.71 4.58 -13.24
C ASP A 303 -6.09 4.13 -14.58
N ALA A 304 -6.26 4.91 -15.66
CA ALA A 304 -5.83 4.52 -17.01
C ALA A 304 -4.31 4.35 -17.17
N ASN A 305 -3.52 5.03 -16.33
CA ASN A 305 -2.07 4.94 -16.28
C ASN A 305 -1.57 3.92 -15.24
N ARG A 306 -2.47 3.17 -14.60
CA ARG A 306 -2.13 2.17 -13.60
C ARG A 306 -2.53 0.79 -14.06
N LYS A 307 -1.81 -0.21 -13.54
CA LYS A 307 -2.13 -1.62 -13.66
C LYS A 307 -2.26 -2.20 -12.27
N ARG A 308 -3.37 -2.87 -12.02
CA ARG A 308 -3.66 -3.50 -10.73
C ARG A 308 -3.02 -4.89 -10.68
N ILE A 309 -2.21 -5.13 -9.66
CA ILE A 309 -1.69 -6.46 -9.32
C ILE A 309 -2.41 -6.94 -8.08
N LYS A 310 -3.19 -8.02 -8.21
CA LYS A 310 -4.16 -8.47 -7.20
C LYS A 310 -3.76 -9.83 -6.62
N VAL A 311 -3.75 -9.90 -5.30
CA VAL A 311 -3.60 -11.10 -4.47
C VAL A 311 -4.99 -11.55 -4.04
N THR A 312 -5.48 -12.70 -4.53
CA THR A 312 -6.81 -13.23 -4.21
C THR A 312 -6.68 -14.52 -3.40
N PHE A 313 -7.36 -14.60 -2.26
CA PHE A 313 -7.29 -15.78 -1.39
C PHE A 313 -8.28 -16.86 -1.82
N THR A 314 -7.86 -18.14 -1.78
CA THR A 314 -8.61 -19.26 -2.38
C THR A 314 -9.42 -20.07 -1.36
N THR A 315 -10.42 -20.81 -1.86
CA THR A 315 -11.34 -21.66 -1.09
C THR A 315 -11.14 -23.18 -1.27
N THR A 316 -10.26 -23.63 -2.19
CA THR A 316 -9.99 -25.05 -2.48
C THR A 316 -9.15 -25.71 -1.40
N ASP A 317 -9.57 -26.91 -0.97
CA ASP A 317 -9.02 -27.84 0.04
C ASP A 317 -7.82 -27.34 0.88
N ASN A 318 -8.15 -26.37 1.75
CA ASN A 318 -7.27 -25.61 2.63
C ASN A 318 -6.12 -24.90 1.87
N LYS A 319 -6.09 -23.56 1.97
CA LYS A 319 -5.25 -22.94 3.00
C LYS A 319 -5.53 -21.44 3.19
N GLY A 320 -5.80 -20.63 2.16
CA GLY A 320 -5.86 -19.17 2.32
C GLY A 320 -6.97 -18.65 3.24
N LEU A 321 -8.23 -18.68 2.75
CA LEU A 321 -9.37 -18.15 3.49
C LEU A 321 -9.67 -18.94 4.78
N ASN A 322 -9.42 -20.24 4.79
CA ASN A 322 -9.54 -21.05 6.00
C ASN A 322 -8.50 -20.67 7.06
N THR A 323 -7.24 -20.41 6.69
CA THR A 323 -6.20 -19.96 7.63
C THR A 323 -6.52 -18.56 8.16
N ILE A 324 -6.99 -17.66 7.29
CA ILE A 324 -7.43 -16.31 7.70
C ILE A 324 -8.61 -16.42 8.66
N ALA A 325 -9.63 -17.22 8.36
CA ALA A 325 -10.79 -17.42 9.23
C ALA A 325 -10.38 -18.03 10.59
N LYS A 326 -9.51 -19.04 10.59
CA LYS A 326 -8.95 -19.63 11.81
C LYS A 326 -8.24 -18.57 12.66
N LYS A 327 -7.38 -17.75 12.04
CA LYS A 327 -6.69 -16.67 12.75
C LYS A 327 -7.66 -15.63 13.30
N ALA A 328 -8.70 -15.28 12.55
CA ALA A 328 -9.73 -14.35 12.99
C ALA A 328 -10.49 -14.89 14.23
N ASN A 329 -10.75 -16.19 14.26
CA ASN A 329 -11.39 -16.86 15.40
C ASN A 329 -10.49 -16.87 16.65
N GLU A 330 -9.18 -17.03 16.49
CA GLU A 330 -8.19 -16.92 17.57
C GLU A 330 -8.09 -15.49 18.13
N LEU A 331 -8.10 -14.49 17.25
CA LEU A 331 -7.99 -13.07 17.63
C LEU A 331 -9.28 -12.50 18.23
N ASN A 332 -10.42 -13.13 17.96
CA ASN A 332 -11.77 -12.80 18.42
C ASN A 332 -12.26 -11.38 18.11
N THR A 333 -11.73 -10.38 18.81
CA THR A 333 -12.12 -8.96 18.69
C THR A 333 -11.17 -8.15 17.81
N LYS A 334 -9.96 -8.66 17.54
CA LYS A 334 -8.98 -7.99 16.67
C LYS A 334 -9.06 -8.52 15.24
N PRO A 335 -8.97 -7.65 14.21
CA PRO A 335 -8.93 -8.09 12.83
C PRO A 335 -7.60 -8.79 12.52
N VAL A 336 -7.65 -9.76 11.61
CA VAL A 336 -6.44 -10.34 11.01
C VAL A 336 -5.80 -9.27 10.12
N GLU A 337 -4.48 -9.12 10.18
CA GLU A 337 -3.71 -8.21 9.33
C GLU A 337 -2.84 -9.04 8.37
N ILE A 338 -2.92 -8.75 7.08
CA ILE A 338 -2.15 -9.40 6.01
C ILE A 338 -1.12 -8.43 5.47
N LEU A 339 0.11 -8.89 5.32
CA LEU A 339 1.22 -8.14 4.74
C LEU A 339 1.53 -8.68 3.33
N VAL A 340 1.60 -7.79 2.35
CA VAL A 340 2.01 -8.08 0.98
C VAL A 340 3.27 -7.28 0.67
N THR A 341 4.35 -7.96 0.33
CA THR A 341 5.62 -7.35 -0.07
C THR A 341 5.67 -7.24 -1.59
N VAL A 342 5.87 -6.02 -2.07
CA VAL A 342 5.89 -5.67 -3.49
C VAL A 342 7.26 -5.08 -3.84
N LYS A 343 7.98 -5.70 -4.77
CA LYS A 343 9.29 -5.22 -5.24
C LYS A 343 9.17 -4.70 -6.66
N LEU A 344 9.50 -3.42 -6.83
CA LEU A 344 9.36 -2.72 -8.10
C LEU A 344 10.69 -2.09 -8.48
N LYS A 345 11.13 -2.32 -9.73
CA LYS A 345 12.31 -1.66 -10.27
C LYS A 345 11.92 -0.36 -10.96
N LEU A 346 12.40 0.76 -10.45
CA LEU A 346 12.13 2.10 -10.97
C LEU A 346 12.57 2.19 -12.43
N ALA A 347 11.82 2.96 -13.23
CA ALA A 347 12.21 3.31 -14.58
C ALA A 347 13.58 4.01 -14.57
N LYS A 348 14.35 3.84 -15.64
CA LYS A 348 15.66 4.50 -15.80
C LYS A 348 15.53 6.00 -16.04
N ASP A 349 14.36 6.43 -16.52
CA ASP A 349 14.00 7.83 -16.66
C ASP A 349 12.82 8.14 -15.73
N LEU A 350 13.10 8.90 -14.67
CA LEU A 350 12.10 9.43 -13.74
C LEU A 350 11.92 10.94 -13.90
N SER A 351 12.31 11.53 -15.03
CA SER A 351 12.17 12.98 -15.27
C SER A 351 10.74 13.49 -15.12
N ASN A 352 9.75 12.62 -15.40
CA ASN A 352 8.33 12.89 -15.17
C ASN A 352 7.93 12.96 -13.70
N PHE A 353 8.79 12.57 -12.76
CA PHE A 353 8.59 12.63 -11.31
C PHE A 353 9.48 13.70 -10.65
N VAL A 354 9.94 14.66 -11.45
CA VAL A 354 10.61 15.89 -11.00
C VAL A 354 9.80 17.06 -11.55
N GLY A 355 9.62 18.15 -10.79
CA GLY A 355 8.72 19.24 -11.19
C GLY A 355 7.52 19.45 -10.27
N ASN A 356 6.63 20.37 -10.65
CA ASN A 356 5.50 20.82 -9.81
C ASN A 356 4.59 19.66 -9.41
N ASN A 357 4.51 19.38 -8.10
CA ASN A 357 3.65 18.37 -7.48
C ASN A 357 3.86 16.94 -8.00
N LYS A 358 5.03 16.61 -8.56
CA LYS A 358 5.28 15.29 -9.13
C LYS A 358 6.00 14.40 -8.13
N VAL A 359 5.23 13.82 -7.22
CA VAL A 359 5.67 12.81 -6.28
C VAL A 359 5.26 11.45 -6.83
N LEU A 360 6.16 10.45 -6.79
CA LEU A 360 5.79 9.10 -7.17
C LEU A 360 4.86 8.52 -6.10
N GLU A 361 3.59 8.37 -6.44
CA GLU A 361 2.60 7.75 -5.57
C GLU A 361 2.30 6.32 -6.06
N ASN A 362 2.58 5.34 -5.20
CA ASN A 362 2.13 3.97 -5.41
C ASN A 362 0.88 3.70 -4.56
N LYS A 363 -0.24 3.35 -5.20
CA LYS A 363 -1.55 3.19 -4.53
C LYS A 363 -1.83 1.72 -4.23
N SER A 364 -2.67 1.46 -3.25
CA SER A 364 -3.18 0.13 -2.93
C SER A 364 -4.61 0.19 -2.39
N GLY A 365 -5.21 -0.98 -2.33
CA GLY A 365 -6.49 -1.17 -1.69
C GLY A 365 -6.77 -2.65 -1.51
N PHE A 366 -8.01 -2.96 -1.24
CA PHE A 366 -8.46 -4.32 -1.02
C PHE A 366 -9.92 -4.51 -1.44
N ILE A 367 -10.33 -5.75 -1.55
CA ILE A 367 -11.72 -6.16 -1.66
C ILE A 367 -12.07 -6.76 -0.29
N PRO A 368 -13.00 -6.14 0.47
CA PRO A 368 -13.46 -6.69 1.73
C PRO A 368 -14.05 -8.10 1.53
N GLY A 369 -13.77 -9.00 2.47
CA GLY A 369 -14.38 -10.33 2.46
C GLY A 369 -15.86 -10.24 2.77
N HIS A 370 -16.68 -11.01 2.06
CA HIS A 370 -18.13 -10.98 2.22
C HIS A 370 -18.76 -12.36 2.29
N GLY A 371 -20.02 -12.40 2.74
CA GLY A 371 -20.85 -13.60 2.70
C GLY A 371 -21.54 -13.81 1.35
N ASP A 372 -22.45 -14.78 1.30
CA ASP A 372 -23.20 -15.11 0.10
C ASP A 372 -24.10 -13.94 -0.38
N GLY A 373 -24.34 -13.86 -1.69
CA GLY A 373 -25.30 -12.90 -2.26
C GLY A 373 -24.81 -11.45 -2.38
N ILE A 374 -23.54 -11.19 -2.07
CA ILE A 374 -22.90 -9.87 -2.17
C ILE A 374 -21.97 -9.84 -3.37
N LYS A 375 -21.94 -8.71 -4.09
CA LYS A 375 -20.96 -8.49 -5.17
C LYS A 375 -19.71 -7.83 -4.60
N PRO A 376 -18.50 -8.32 -4.92
CA PRO A 376 -17.26 -7.72 -4.44
C PRO A 376 -17.10 -6.30 -4.98
N LYS A 377 -16.62 -5.39 -4.14
CA LYS A 377 -16.31 -4.01 -4.51
C LYS A 377 -14.89 -3.63 -4.08
N PRO A 378 -14.00 -3.26 -5.01
CA PRO A 378 -12.70 -2.70 -4.66
C PRO A 378 -12.85 -1.44 -3.80
N THR A 379 -12.11 -1.41 -2.69
CA THR A 379 -12.03 -0.29 -1.76
C THR A 379 -10.59 0.24 -1.75
N PRO A 380 -10.33 1.44 -2.28
CA PRO A 380 -9.03 2.10 -2.15
C PRO A 380 -8.74 2.44 -0.68
N GLY A 381 -7.46 2.48 -0.27
CA GLY A 381 -7.17 2.89 1.11
C GLY A 381 -5.70 3.18 1.44
N GLY A 382 -4.74 2.54 0.77
CA GLY A 382 -3.31 2.73 1.05
C GLY A 382 -2.58 3.49 -0.06
N SER A 383 -1.59 4.30 0.31
CA SER A 383 -0.66 4.91 -0.66
C SER A 383 0.70 5.16 0.00
N ALA A 384 1.77 4.98 -0.77
CA ALA A 384 3.11 5.39 -0.38
C ALA A 384 3.68 6.34 -1.42
N THR A 385 4.30 7.42 -0.95
CA THR A 385 4.84 8.49 -1.79
C THR A 385 6.36 8.55 -1.68
N THR A 386 7.03 8.67 -2.81
CA THR A 386 8.47 8.94 -2.89
C THR A 386 8.71 10.20 -3.70
N GLU A 387 9.38 11.17 -3.09
CA GLU A 387 9.74 12.42 -3.74
C GLU A 387 11.14 12.32 -4.34
N PHE A 388 11.29 12.78 -5.58
CA PHE A 388 12.56 12.78 -6.30
C PHE A 388 13.02 14.20 -6.63
N ARG A 389 14.34 14.39 -6.69
CA ARG A 389 15.03 15.61 -7.12
C ARG A 389 16.23 15.26 -8.00
N LYS A 390 16.79 16.28 -8.65
CA LYS A 390 17.97 16.14 -9.48
C LYS A 390 19.21 16.58 -8.71
N PHE A 391 20.31 15.86 -8.91
CA PHE A 391 21.64 16.34 -8.57
C PHE A 391 22.61 15.98 -9.69
N HIS A 392 23.76 16.64 -9.71
CA HIS A 392 24.90 16.24 -10.53
C HIS A 392 26.19 16.46 -9.76
N ILE A 393 27.26 15.81 -10.19
CA ILE A 393 28.60 15.99 -9.64
C ILE A 393 29.34 17.00 -10.51
N LYS A 394 29.98 18.00 -9.89
CA LYS A 394 30.95 18.88 -10.53
C LYS A 394 32.34 18.60 -10.00
N LYS A 395 33.20 18.15 -10.89
CA LYS A 395 34.58 17.77 -10.59
C LYS A 395 35.52 18.94 -10.86
N VAL A 396 36.32 19.32 -9.86
CA VAL A 396 37.23 20.48 -9.97
C VAL A 396 38.66 20.16 -9.48
N ASP A 397 39.61 20.97 -9.92
CA ASP A 397 41.02 20.95 -9.51
C ASP A 397 41.21 21.58 -8.12
N ALA A 398 42.02 20.95 -7.25
CA ALA A 398 42.34 21.48 -5.92
C ALA A 398 43.16 22.78 -5.94
N THR A 399 43.94 23.00 -6.99
CA THR A 399 44.80 24.18 -7.16
C THR A 399 44.07 25.36 -7.80
N ASP A 400 43.02 25.08 -8.56
CA ASP A 400 42.13 26.07 -9.18
C ASP A 400 40.72 25.51 -9.36
N LYS A 401 39.82 25.85 -8.44
CA LYS A 401 38.43 25.35 -8.46
C LYS A 401 37.60 25.82 -9.65
N SER A 402 38.07 26.81 -10.43
CA SER A 402 37.42 27.21 -11.67
C SER A 402 37.67 26.22 -12.81
N LYS A 403 38.73 25.41 -12.70
CA LYS A 403 39.09 24.36 -13.66
C LYS A 403 38.30 23.09 -13.38
N THR A 404 37.41 22.75 -14.32
CA THR A 404 36.61 21.52 -14.27
C THR A 404 37.37 20.32 -14.84
N LEU A 405 37.14 19.13 -14.30
CA LEU A 405 37.86 17.90 -14.67
C LEU A 405 36.94 16.86 -15.30
N ASN A 406 37.36 16.28 -16.43
CA ASN A 406 36.60 15.26 -17.16
C ASN A 406 37.06 13.84 -16.83
N LYS A 407 36.24 12.85 -17.20
CA LYS A 407 36.55 11.41 -17.14
C LYS A 407 36.72 10.83 -15.73
N ALA A 408 36.37 11.57 -14.67
CA ALA A 408 36.12 10.97 -13.36
C ALA A 408 34.88 10.07 -13.45
N GLU A 409 34.97 8.86 -12.89
CA GLU A 409 33.86 7.90 -12.80
C GLU A 409 33.45 7.68 -11.35
N PHE A 410 32.14 7.67 -11.11
CA PHE A 410 31.55 7.58 -9.78
C PHE A 410 30.56 6.42 -9.65
N LYS A 411 30.54 5.81 -8.47
CA LYS A 411 29.51 4.88 -8.01
C LYS A 411 28.71 5.50 -6.85
N ALA A 412 27.43 5.15 -6.75
CA ALA A 412 26.56 5.58 -5.66
C ALA A 412 26.13 4.40 -4.77
N PHE A 413 26.01 4.67 -3.48
CA PHE A 413 25.60 3.70 -2.45
C PHE A 413 24.55 4.33 -1.53
N ALA A 414 23.67 3.49 -0.99
CA ALA A 414 22.77 3.86 0.10
C ALA A 414 23.33 3.49 1.49
N ASP A 415 24.40 2.68 1.54
CA ASP A 415 25.07 2.25 2.77
C ASP A 415 26.50 2.80 2.84
N GLU A 416 26.85 3.43 3.96
CA GLU A 416 28.15 4.09 4.16
C GLU A 416 29.31 3.07 4.24
N ASN A 417 29.08 1.91 4.86
CA ASN A 417 30.13 0.91 5.04
C ASN A 417 30.47 0.24 3.71
N GLU A 418 29.47 -0.03 2.87
CA GLU A 418 29.68 -0.50 1.51
C GLU A 418 30.40 0.54 0.64
N ALA A 419 30.06 1.83 0.80
CA ALA A 419 30.78 2.91 0.14
C ALA A 419 32.26 2.97 0.58
N LYS A 420 32.53 2.85 1.89
CA LYS A 420 33.90 2.83 2.45
C LYS A 420 34.74 1.67 1.90
N LYS A 421 34.16 0.48 1.77
CA LYS A 421 34.84 -0.69 1.17
C LYS A 421 35.25 -0.41 -0.27
N CYS A 422 34.33 0.08 -1.09
CA CYS A 422 34.61 0.41 -2.49
C CYS A 422 35.60 1.57 -2.63
N ALA A 423 35.52 2.58 -1.75
CA ALA A 423 36.44 3.71 -1.77
C ALA A 423 37.88 3.30 -1.45
N ALA A 424 38.07 2.37 -0.51
CA ALA A 424 39.39 1.84 -0.16
C ALA A 424 40.03 1.06 -1.32
N ASP A 425 39.28 0.18 -1.99
CA ASP A 425 39.79 -0.60 -3.12
C ASP A 425 38.70 -0.88 -4.16
N PRO A 426 38.59 -0.06 -5.23
CA PRO A 426 37.56 -0.20 -6.25
C PRO A 426 37.88 -1.26 -7.31
N ASN A 427 39.11 -1.77 -7.35
CA ASN A 427 39.55 -2.76 -8.35
C ASN A 427 39.09 -4.18 -7.97
N THR A 428 38.85 -4.41 -6.68
CA THR A 428 38.23 -5.64 -6.19
C THR A 428 36.72 -5.58 -6.43
N ALA A 429 36.22 -6.35 -7.41
CA ALA A 429 34.81 -6.35 -7.81
C ALA A 429 33.84 -6.55 -6.62
N ASP A 430 34.21 -7.41 -5.67
CA ASP A 430 33.41 -7.68 -4.47
C ASP A 430 33.22 -6.46 -3.56
N ASN A 431 34.16 -5.52 -3.53
CA ASN A 431 34.10 -4.33 -2.68
C ASN A 431 33.08 -3.31 -3.17
N CYS A 432 32.76 -3.32 -4.48
CA CYS A 432 31.83 -2.38 -5.09
C CYS A 432 30.52 -3.05 -5.56
N LYS A 433 30.28 -4.33 -5.25
CA LYS A 433 29.12 -5.09 -5.75
C LYS A 433 27.76 -4.52 -5.30
N ASN A 434 27.75 -3.85 -4.15
CA ASN A 434 26.57 -3.22 -3.57
C ASN A 434 26.36 -1.78 -4.09
N ALA A 435 27.16 -1.34 -5.07
CA ALA A 435 26.89 -0.10 -5.78
C ALA A 435 25.56 -0.21 -6.54
N LEU A 436 24.83 0.89 -6.56
CA LEU A 436 23.48 0.92 -7.13
C LEU A 436 23.54 0.94 -8.66
N GLY A 437 23.02 -0.12 -9.27
CA GLY A 437 23.04 -0.32 -10.73
C GLY A 437 22.27 0.73 -11.53
N GLY A 438 21.35 1.47 -10.90
CA GLY A 438 20.62 2.57 -11.53
C GLY A 438 21.47 3.82 -11.79
N PHE A 439 22.56 4.01 -11.05
CA PHE A 439 23.43 5.18 -11.14
C PHE A 439 24.44 5.05 -12.30
N THR A 440 24.00 5.32 -13.53
CA THR A 440 24.84 5.18 -14.73
C THR A 440 24.52 6.16 -15.86
N ASP A 441 25.51 6.46 -16.71
CA ASP A 441 25.35 7.28 -17.92
C ASP A 441 24.50 6.62 -19.04
N THR A 442 24.38 5.29 -19.01
CA THR A 442 23.60 4.46 -19.95
C THR A 442 23.19 3.14 -19.31
N ALA A 443 21.99 2.67 -19.64
CA ALA A 443 21.40 1.40 -19.22
C ALA A 443 22.36 0.17 -19.24
N GLN A 444 22.92 -0.26 -18.10
CA GLN A 444 23.62 -1.55 -17.98
C GLN A 444 22.80 -2.62 -17.24
N THR A 445 23.17 -3.89 -17.46
CA THR A 445 22.40 -5.10 -17.12
C THR A 445 22.87 -5.84 -15.86
N ASN A 446 23.97 -5.43 -15.21
CA ASN A 446 24.50 -6.10 -14.01
C ASN A 446 24.72 -5.10 -12.85
N ALA A 447 24.34 -5.48 -11.62
CA ALA A 447 24.65 -4.71 -10.41
C ALA A 447 26.16 -4.76 -10.11
N GLY A 448 26.75 -3.62 -9.74
CA GLY A 448 28.18 -3.51 -9.41
C GLY A 448 29.11 -2.93 -10.48
N GLU A 449 28.65 -2.77 -11.73
CA GLU A 449 29.45 -2.22 -12.86
C GLU A 449 29.04 -0.81 -13.30
N ALA A 450 27.88 -0.32 -12.84
CA ALA A 450 27.34 0.99 -13.20
C ALA A 450 28.21 2.14 -12.67
N THR A 451 28.66 3.03 -13.57
CA THR A 451 29.27 4.31 -13.22
C THR A 451 28.61 5.48 -13.95
N VAL A 452 28.61 6.63 -13.29
CA VAL A 452 28.33 7.94 -13.92
C VAL A 452 29.67 8.63 -14.15
N THR A 453 29.88 9.11 -15.36
CA THR A 453 31.11 9.75 -15.80
C THR A 453 30.87 11.24 -15.90
N THR A 454 31.84 12.02 -15.47
CA THR A 454 31.90 13.43 -15.84
C THR A 454 32.10 13.54 -17.35
N THR A 455 31.02 13.88 -18.05
CA THR A 455 31.04 13.96 -19.51
C THR A 455 31.77 15.22 -19.93
N GLY A 456 32.70 15.09 -20.88
CA GLY A 456 33.24 16.21 -21.63
C GLY A 456 33.17 15.88 -23.11
N THR A 457 32.30 16.56 -23.85
CA THR A 457 32.20 16.33 -25.30
C THR A 457 32.21 17.57 -26.18
N ASN A 458 32.25 18.81 -25.66
CA ASN A 458 32.51 19.99 -26.50
C ASN A 458 33.27 21.10 -25.73
N ALA A 459 34.13 21.81 -26.45
CA ALA A 459 35.07 22.81 -25.94
C ALA A 459 34.35 24.00 -25.27
N GLY A 460 34.62 24.23 -23.97
CA GLY A 460 34.21 25.47 -23.29
C GLY A 460 34.27 25.46 -21.76
N ASN A 461 33.93 24.34 -21.12
CA ASN A 461 34.25 23.94 -19.73
C ASN A 461 33.32 22.77 -19.36
N SER A 462 33.87 21.56 -19.31
CA SER A 462 33.13 20.35 -18.96
C SER A 462 33.90 19.59 -17.90
N GLY A 463 33.17 19.08 -16.93
CA GLY A 463 33.61 18.30 -15.75
C GLY A 463 32.44 18.10 -14.80
N VAL A 464 31.23 18.01 -15.37
CA VAL A 464 29.97 17.86 -14.67
C VAL A 464 29.29 16.60 -15.20
N THR A 465 28.63 15.83 -14.34
CA THR A 465 27.86 14.66 -14.76
C THR A 465 26.52 15.08 -15.36
N LYS A 466 25.82 14.16 -16.03
CA LYS A 466 24.40 14.36 -16.32
C LYS A 466 23.63 14.49 -14.99
N ASP A 467 22.49 15.20 -15.06
CA ASP A 467 21.54 15.23 -13.95
C ASP A 467 21.04 13.81 -13.67
N TYR A 468 21.14 13.40 -12.42
CA TYR A 468 20.61 12.14 -11.92
C TYR A 468 19.38 12.40 -11.04
N VAL A 469 18.32 11.63 -11.27
CA VAL A 469 17.08 11.72 -10.49
C VAL A 469 17.17 10.76 -9.30
N ALA A 470 17.30 11.32 -8.10
CA ALA A 470 17.40 10.59 -6.84
C ALA A 470 16.29 10.97 -5.88
N LYS A 471 15.97 10.05 -4.96
CA LYS A 471 15.05 10.32 -3.86
C LYS A 471 15.61 11.47 -3.02
N ILE A 472 14.73 12.25 -2.41
CA ILE A 472 15.17 13.18 -1.36
C ILE A 472 15.73 12.39 -0.17
N THR A 473 16.69 12.99 0.52
CA THR A 473 17.37 12.42 1.68
C THR A 473 17.46 13.42 2.82
N ASP A 474 17.84 12.92 3.99
CA ASP A 474 18.15 13.72 5.17
C ASP A 474 19.48 13.28 5.78
N ASN A 475 19.81 13.82 6.96
CA ASN A 475 21.04 13.49 7.67
C ASN A 475 21.13 12.02 8.12
N THR A 476 20.05 11.25 8.03
CA THR A 476 19.99 9.84 8.43
C THR A 476 19.97 8.88 7.23
N THR A 477 19.59 9.35 6.04
CA THR A 477 19.38 8.54 4.84
C THR A 477 20.16 9.04 3.62
N LYS A 478 21.43 9.39 3.82
CA LYS A 478 22.31 10.03 2.83
C LYS A 478 22.59 9.15 1.60
N ILE A 479 22.98 9.81 0.50
CA ILE A 479 23.57 9.16 -0.67
C ILE A 479 25.10 9.23 -0.50
N TYR A 480 25.80 8.13 -0.75
CA TYR A 480 27.26 8.06 -0.65
C TYR A 480 27.87 7.87 -2.04
N LEU A 481 28.65 8.86 -2.49
CA LEU A 481 29.34 8.84 -3.77
C LEU A 481 30.81 8.45 -3.59
N VAL A 482 31.29 7.56 -4.45
CA VAL A 482 32.68 7.05 -4.45
C VAL A 482 33.30 7.27 -5.82
N GLU A 483 34.46 7.92 -5.85
CA GLU A 483 35.27 8.03 -7.07
C GLU A 483 36.03 6.72 -7.29
N VAL A 484 35.64 5.99 -8.34
CA VAL A 484 36.27 4.71 -8.69
C VAL A 484 37.37 4.88 -9.73
N LYS A 485 37.38 6.01 -10.44
CA LYS A 485 38.42 6.39 -11.39
C LYS A 485 38.59 7.90 -11.39
N ALA A 486 39.83 8.36 -11.21
CA ALA A 486 40.18 9.76 -11.29
C ALA A 486 40.26 10.25 -12.75
N PRO A 487 40.13 11.57 -12.99
CA PRO A 487 40.58 12.20 -14.22
C PRO A 487 42.06 11.91 -14.54
N ASP A 488 42.42 11.97 -15.83
CA ASP A 488 43.82 11.87 -16.27
C ASP A 488 44.67 12.94 -15.57
N ASP A 489 45.86 12.57 -15.08
CA ASP A 489 46.79 13.43 -14.32
C ASP A 489 46.33 13.86 -12.91
N TYR A 490 45.36 13.16 -12.30
CA TYR A 490 44.90 13.41 -10.93
C TYR A 490 44.91 12.15 -10.07
N THR A 491 45.14 12.32 -8.76
CA THR A 491 45.01 11.25 -7.78
C THR A 491 43.54 10.94 -7.51
N ARG A 492 43.18 9.66 -7.42
CA ARG A 492 41.84 9.20 -7.02
C ARG A 492 41.57 9.52 -5.55
N SER A 493 40.40 10.08 -5.27
CA SER A 493 39.91 10.27 -3.92
C SER A 493 39.48 8.94 -3.29
N GLU A 494 40.02 8.62 -2.11
CA GLU A 494 39.52 7.53 -1.23
C GLU A 494 38.41 8.01 -0.29
N LYS A 495 38.02 9.28 -0.38
CA LYS A 495 36.98 9.86 0.47
C LYS A 495 35.60 9.42 -0.04
N VAL A 496 34.75 8.99 0.89
CA VAL A 496 33.31 8.87 0.65
C VAL A 496 32.67 10.25 0.71
N HIS A 497 31.98 10.64 -0.36
CA HIS A 497 31.28 11.92 -0.46
C HIS A 497 29.80 11.75 -0.09
N GLU A 498 29.41 12.38 1.01
CA GLU A 498 28.03 12.37 1.48
C GLU A 498 27.18 13.41 0.75
N VAL A 499 25.98 13.02 0.33
CA VAL A 499 25.01 13.91 -0.30
C VAL A 499 23.69 13.87 0.46
N VAL A 500 23.27 15.05 0.93
CA VAL A 500 21.92 15.33 1.43
C VAL A 500 21.18 16.08 0.33
N LEU A 501 20.19 15.42 -0.26
CA LEU A 501 19.36 15.95 -1.33
C LEU A 501 18.02 16.39 -0.73
N THR A 502 17.91 17.67 -0.38
CA THR A 502 16.71 18.18 0.30
C THR A 502 15.56 18.39 -0.67
N SER A 503 14.34 18.46 -0.14
CA SER A 503 13.21 19.00 -0.91
C SER A 503 13.48 20.47 -1.29
N GLY A 504 12.79 20.94 -2.33
CA GLY A 504 13.00 22.28 -2.92
C GLY A 504 11.84 22.66 -3.83
N SER A 505 11.91 23.84 -4.44
CA SER A 505 10.89 24.23 -5.44
C SER A 505 11.01 23.33 -6.66
N ALA A 506 9.89 23.15 -7.33
CA ALA A 506 9.76 22.12 -8.34
C ALA A 506 10.55 22.39 -9.64
N ASN A 507 10.90 23.65 -9.90
CA ASN A 507 11.72 24.06 -11.04
C ASN A 507 13.18 24.30 -10.68
N ASP A 508 13.62 23.88 -9.48
CA ASP A 508 15.00 24.06 -9.07
C ASP A 508 15.94 23.33 -10.03
N ALA A 509 17.04 24.00 -10.36
CA ALA A 509 18.15 23.35 -11.06
C ALA A 509 18.65 22.16 -10.23
N ALA A 510 19.30 21.21 -10.89
CA ALA A 510 19.93 20.10 -10.19
C ALA A 510 20.90 20.62 -9.12
N GLN A 511 20.87 20.01 -7.93
CA GLN A 511 21.81 20.32 -6.86
C GLN A 511 23.22 19.96 -7.32
N GLU A 512 24.12 20.95 -7.33
CA GLU A 512 25.52 20.78 -7.72
C GLU A 512 26.32 20.21 -6.54
N ILE A 513 26.94 19.05 -6.71
CA ILE A 513 27.81 18.41 -5.73
C ILE A 513 29.28 18.58 -6.17
N GLU A 514 30.00 19.51 -5.54
CA GLU A 514 31.42 19.75 -5.84
C GLU A 514 32.31 18.64 -5.26
N ILE A 515 33.12 18.01 -6.12
CA ILE A 515 34.13 17.01 -5.74
C ILE A 515 35.51 17.44 -6.28
N VAL A 516 36.46 17.63 -5.37
CA VAL A 516 37.80 18.17 -5.67
C VAL A 516 38.83 17.04 -5.81
N ASN A 517 39.72 17.09 -6.81
CA ASN A 517 40.88 16.18 -6.91
C ASN A 517 42.20 16.93 -6.83
N ILE A 518 43.18 16.22 -6.29
CA ILE A 518 44.56 16.65 -6.16
C ILE A 518 45.30 16.24 -7.45
N PRO A 519 46.04 17.14 -8.12
CA PRO A 519 46.88 16.78 -9.26
C PRO A 519 47.84 15.65 -8.90
N ASP A 520 48.02 14.68 -9.79
CA ASP A 520 49.01 13.63 -9.63
C ASP A 520 50.41 14.19 -9.95
N ASN A 521 51.33 14.09 -9.00
CA ASN A 521 52.73 14.44 -9.20
C ASN A 521 53.49 13.38 -10.02
N LYS A 522 52.84 12.27 -10.42
CA LYS A 522 53.44 11.16 -11.17
C LYS A 522 54.67 10.59 -10.47
N GLY A 523 54.68 10.64 -9.13
CA GLY A 523 55.81 10.23 -8.30
C GLY A 523 56.93 11.27 -8.12
N ASP A 524 56.78 12.49 -8.64
CA ASP A 524 57.76 13.58 -8.47
C ASP A 524 57.60 14.31 -7.12
N PHE A 525 58.62 15.01 -6.66
CA PHE A 525 58.52 15.74 -5.40
C PHE A 525 57.70 17.04 -5.56
N TRP A 526 56.62 17.16 -4.79
CA TRP A 526 55.65 18.27 -4.88
C TRP A 526 56.26 19.67 -4.69
N PHE A 527 57.33 19.77 -3.92
CA PHE A 527 57.93 21.05 -3.55
C PHE A 527 59.24 21.22 -4.29
N LYS A 528 59.44 22.33 -4.98
CA LYS A 528 60.77 22.64 -5.53
C LYS A 528 61.74 22.80 -4.37
N LEU A 529 62.74 21.92 -4.30
CA LEU A 529 63.82 22.08 -3.32
C LEU A 529 64.54 23.40 -3.61
N PRO A 530 64.88 24.21 -2.58
CA PRO A 530 65.80 25.33 -2.77
C PRO A 530 67.09 24.77 -3.36
N LYS A 531 67.76 25.53 -4.25
CA LYS A 531 69.03 25.11 -4.86
C LYS A 531 70.00 24.71 -3.74
N THR A 532 70.15 23.41 -3.50
CA THR A 532 71.15 22.90 -2.55
C THR A 532 72.50 23.13 -3.20
N GLY A 533 73.39 23.83 -2.49
CA GLY A 533 74.61 24.42 -3.03
C GLY A 533 75.71 23.43 -3.42
N ALA A 534 75.45 22.50 -4.34
CA ALA A 534 76.47 21.62 -4.91
C ALA A 534 77.62 22.43 -5.56
N TYR A 535 77.34 23.65 -6.05
CA TYR A 535 78.36 24.57 -6.55
C TYR A 535 79.37 25.03 -5.48
N GLY A 536 78.93 25.19 -4.21
CA GLY A 536 79.83 25.59 -3.12
C GLY A 536 80.85 24.50 -2.80
N VAL A 537 80.41 23.24 -2.77
CA VAL A 537 81.28 22.09 -2.50
C VAL A 537 82.33 21.91 -3.60
N ILE A 538 81.96 22.11 -4.88
CA ILE A 538 82.90 22.02 -6.01
C ILE A 538 83.97 23.11 -5.95
N ILE A 539 83.60 24.35 -5.60
CA ILE A 539 84.57 25.45 -5.46
C ILE A 539 85.54 25.21 -4.31
N PHE A 540 85.05 24.75 -3.14
CA PHE A 540 85.94 24.43 -2.00
C PHE A 540 86.85 23.23 -2.28
N ALA A 541 86.37 22.22 -3.02
CA ALA A 541 87.20 21.09 -3.42
C ALA A 541 88.31 21.50 -4.41
N LEU A 542 88.01 22.36 -5.38
CA LEU A 542 89.01 22.90 -6.33
C LEU A 542 90.01 23.84 -5.64
N ALA A 543 89.55 24.69 -4.73
CA ALA A 543 90.43 25.55 -3.93
C ALA A 543 91.34 24.73 -2.99
N GLY A 544 90.81 23.67 -2.38
CA GLY A 544 91.58 22.72 -1.56
C GLY A 544 92.66 22.00 -2.38
N MET A 545 92.34 21.54 -3.59
CA MET A 545 93.34 20.93 -4.49
C MET A 545 94.43 21.93 -4.92
N CYS A 546 94.07 23.19 -5.18
CA CYS A 546 95.07 24.22 -5.51
C CYS A 546 96.01 24.51 -4.33
N LEU A 547 95.51 24.56 -3.10
CA LEU A 547 96.33 24.75 -1.90
C LEU A 547 97.30 23.59 -1.65
N VAL A 548 96.86 22.34 -1.87
CA VAL A 548 97.73 21.16 -1.76
C VAL A 548 98.82 21.19 -2.83
N ALA A 549 98.50 21.58 -4.07
CA ALA A 549 99.47 21.70 -5.15
C ALA A 549 100.53 22.78 -4.87
N VAL A 550 100.12 23.94 -4.33
CA VAL A 550 101.04 25.02 -3.92
C VAL A 550 101.92 24.58 -2.75
N GLY A 551 101.37 23.85 -1.77
CA GLY A 551 102.13 23.28 -0.66
C GLY A 551 103.19 22.27 -1.12
N MET A 552 102.85 21.37 -2.05
CA MET A 552 103.82 20.45 -2.65
C MET A 552 104.91 21.16 -3.44
N PHE A 553 104.59 22.22 -4.18
CA PHE A 553 105.57 23.00 -4.92
C PHE A 553 106.58 23.71 -4.01
N ILE A 554 106.11 24.32 -2.92
CA ILE A 554 107.00 24.97 -1.93
C ILE A 554 107.87 23.94 -1.21
N PHE A 555 107.31 22.77 -0.86
CA PHE A 555 108.08 21.67 -0.25
C PHE A 555 109.18 21.15 -1.18
N LEU A 556 108.88 20.92 -2.46
CA LEU A 556 109.87 20.48 -3.46
C LEU A 556 110.94 21.54 -3.73
N ARG A 557 110.59 22.84 -3.69
CA ARG A 557 111.53 23.95 -3.84
C ARG A 557 112.48 24.06 -2.65
N ASN A 558 111.98 23.89 -1.42
CA ASN A 558 112.85 23.90 -0.23
C ASN A 558 113.78 22.69 -0.21
N ARG A 559 113.31 21.52 -0.64
CA ARG A 559 114.17 20.33 -0.75
C ARG A 559 115.31 20.50 -1.75
N LYS A 560 115.10 21.26 -2.84
CA LYS A 560 116.17 21.60 -3.79
C LYS A 560 117.23 22.53 -3.21
N ASN A 561 116.84 23.45 -2.32
CA ASN A 561 117.78 24.34 -1.64
C ASN A 561 118.60 23.59 -0.56
N ASP A 562 118.01 22.57 0.08
CA ASP A 562 118.69 21.74 1.06
C ASP A 562 119.70 20.76 0.40
N GLU A 563 119.41 20.29 -0.83
CA GLU A 563 120.32 19.46 -1.62
C GLU A 563 121.51 20.28 -2.21
N GLU A 564 121.35 21.60 -2.44
CA GLU A 564 122.44 22.50 -2.88
C GLU A 564 123.33 23.02 -1.71
N GLN A 565 122.85 22.98 -0.46
CA GLN A 565 123.66 23.32 0.74
C GLN A 565 124.41 22.14 1.37
N GLN A 566 124.15 20.89 0.96
CA GLN A 566 124.91 19.71 1.39
C GLN A 566 126.01 19.27 0.41
N ALA A 567 126.21 19.99 -0.69
CA ALA A 567 127.25 19.72 -1.70
C ALA A 567 128.29 20.85 -1.86
N ALA A 568 128.47 21.69 -0.84
CA ALA A 568 129.53 22.71 -0.76
C ALA A 568 130.52 22.41 0.37
#